data_AF-A0AAV4VRY4-F1
#
_entry.id   AF-A0AAV4VRY4-F1
#
_cell.length_a   1.000
_cell.length_b   1.000
_cell.length_c   1.000
_cell.angle_alpha   90.00
_cell.angle_beta   90.00
_cell.angle_gamma   90.00
#
_symmetry.space_group_name_H-M   'P 1'
#
loop_
_entity.id
_entity.type
_entity.pdbx_description
1 polymer ?
#
loop_
_entity_poly.entity_id
_entity_poly.type
_entity_poly.pdbx_seq_one_letter_code
_entity_poly.pdbx_strand_id
1 'polypeptide(L)'
;MCSICVFYLQKVMGKKFGELAKIRGVIHYRLSPYEQNIFAGYFSKGLPNLVRRIRSQILYVAPPFILGYLIYDWANKENAKFNRKNPADYANDE
;
A
#
# COMPACT_ATOMS: atom_id res chain seq x y z
N MET A 1 -16.35 32.40 -35.97
CA MET A 1 -16.13 30.99 -36.41
C MET A 1 -15.08 31.06 -37.51
N CYS A 2 -13.92 30.41 -37.50
CA CYS A 2 -13.35 29.35 -36.68
C CYS A 2 -11.83 29.47 -36.90
N SER A 3 -11.04 29.86 -35.89
CA SER A 3 -9.57 29.70 -35.94
C SER A 3 -8.92 29.78 -34.54
N ILE A 4 -9.70 29.47 -33.51
CA ILE A 4 -9.20 29.19 -32.17
C ILE A 4 -9.11 27.66 -32.09
N CYS A 5 -7.97 27.07 -32.47
CA CYS A 5 -7.49 25.76 -32.01
C CYS A 5 -6.34 25.21 -32.87
N VAL A 6 -5.19 25.90 -32.90
CA VAL A 6 -3.91 25.27 -33.33
C VAL A 6 -2.85 25.36 -32.21
N PHE A 7 -3.27 25.52 -30.95
CA PHE A 7 -2.37 25.51 -29.79
C PHE A 7 -2.57 24.30 -28.87
N TYR A 8 -3.13 23.21 -29.40
CA TYR A 8 -3.24 21.93 -28.69
C TYR A 8 -2.45 20.83 -29.41
N LEU A 9 -1.14 21.00 -29.58
CA LEU A 9 -0.26 19.85 -29.76
C LEU A 9 1.23 20.17 -29.50
N GLN A 10 1.60 20.40 -28.24
CA GLN A 10 2.99 20.19 -27.82
C GLN A 10 2.99 19.27 -26.59
N LYS A 11 2.63 18.00 -26.81
CA LYS A 11 2.86 16.93 -25.83
C LYS A 11 4.36 16.62 -25.85
N VAL A 12 5.15 17.40 -25.12
CA VAL A 12 6.58 17.09 -24.90
C VAL A 12 6.66 15.90 -23.98
N MET A 13 7.11 14.77 -24.53
CA MET A 13 7.52 13.60 -23.78
C MET A 13 8.85 13.94 -23.08
N GLY A 14 8.79 14.20 -21.76
CA GLY A 14 9.93 14.46 -20.89
C GLY A 14 10.17 15.95 -20.60
N LYS A 15 9.52 16.48 -19.56
CA LYS A 15 9.84 17.83 -19.05
C LYS A 15 11.23 17.82 -18.40
N LYS A 16 12.09 18.78 -18.75
CA LYS A 16 13.43 18.95 -18.15
C LYS A 16 13.38 19.89 -16.94
N PHE A 17 14.38 19.81 -16.06
CA PHE A 17 14.57 20.82 -15.01
C PHE A 17 14.66 22.21 -15.66
N GLY A 18 13.80 23.13 -15.22
CA GLY A 18 13.61 24.45 -15.84
C GLY A 18 12.25 24.64 -16.53
N GLU A 19 11.62 23.57 -17.03
CA GLU A 19 10.34 23.61 -17.77
C GLU A 19 9.17 22.97 -17.00
N LEU A 20 9.36 22.65 -15.73
CA LEU A 20 8.41 21.87 -14.92
C LEU A 20 7.15 22.67 -14.56
N ALA A 21 7.35 23.80 -13.89
CA ALA A 21 6.30 24.65 -13.36
C ALA A 21 6.80 26.07 -13.12
N LYS A 22 5.90 27.04 -13.20
CA LYS A 22 6.16 28.45 -12.90
C LYS A 22 5.75 28.76 -11.46
N ILE A 23 6.69 28.69 -10.52
CA ILE A 23 6.48 28.98 -9.09
C ILE A 23 7.09 30.35 -8.79
N ARG A 24 6.37 31.22 -8.06
CA ARG A 24 6.84 32.56 -7.65
C ARG A 24 6.61 32.74 -6.15
N GLY A 25 7.55 33.37 -5.46
CA GLY A 25 7.38 33.83 -4.06
C GLY A 25 7.48 32.75 -2.98
N VAL A 26 8.08 31.59 -3.26
CA VAL A 26 8.31 30.53 -2.25
C VAL A 26 9.78 30.51 -1.85
N ILE A 27 10.05 30.70 -0.56
CA ILE A 27 11.41 30.66 0.02
C ILE A 27 11.53 29.38 0.84
N HIS A 28 12.60 28.61 0.59
CA HIS A 28 12.89 27.37 1.31
C HIS A 28 14.24 27.47 2.02
N TYR A 29 14.26 27.16 3.31
CA TYR A 29 15.49 27.10 4.11
C TYR A 29 15.91 25.65 4.31
N ARG A 30 17.21 25.39 4.27
CA ARG A 30 17.81 24.07 4.51
C ARG A 30 19.09 24.23 5.31
N LEU A 31 19.36 23.26 6.18
CA LEU A 31 20.61 23.14 6.93
C LEU A 31 21.53 22.12 6.25
N SER A 32 22.84 22.27 6.42
CA SER A 32 23.82 21.30 5.92
C SER A 32 23.61 19.93 6.58
N PRO A 33 23.75 18.80 5.85
CA PRO A 33 23.60 17.46 6.43
C PRO A 33 24.54 17.18 7.60
N TYR A 34 25.73 17.80 7.60
CA TYR A 34 26.73 17.62 8.65
C TYR A 34 26.39 18.31 9.97
N GLU A 35 25.40 19.22 9.95
CA GLU A 35 24.91 19.93 11.14
C GLU A 35 23.60 19.35 11.68
N GLN A 36 23.02 18.38 10.96
CA GLN A 36 21.77 17.73 11.34
C GLN A 36 22.03 16.43 12.11
N ASN A 37 21.27 16.23 13.18
CA ASN A 37 21.21 14.94 13.86
C ASN A 37 20.30 13.98 13.07
N ILE A 38 20.88 12.89 12.57
CA ILE A 38 20.18 11.90 11.71
C ILE A 38 18.97 11.27 12.43
N PHE A 39 19.08 11.05 13.75
CA PHE A 39 18.04 10.40 14.56
C PHE A 39 17.29 11.37 15.49
N ALA A 40 17.30 12.67 15.19
CA ALA A 40 16.56 13.64 15.99
C ALA A 40 15.08 13.25 16.16
N GLY A 41 14.63 13.07 17.40
CA GLY A 41 13.22 12.80 17.71
C GLY A 41 12.72 11.40 17.32
N TYR A 42 13.61 10.41 17.13
CA TYR A 42 13.22 9.05 16.76
C TYR A 42 12.17 8.44 17.71
N PHE A 43 12.44 8.46 19.01
CA PHE A 43 11.51 7.90 20.01
C PHE A 43 10.34 8.83 20.33
N SER A 44 10.57 10.15 20.45
CA SER A 44 9.55 11.10 20.89
C SER A 44 8.55 11.49 19.79
N LYS A 45 8.97 11.52 18.52
CA LYS A 45 8.13 11.91 17.38
C LYS A 45 7.98 10.79 16.35
N GLY A 46 9.02 9.98 16.13
CA GLY A 46 9.00 8.89 15.17
C GLY A 46 8.01 7.79 15.55
N LEU A 47 8.17 7.19 16.74
CA LEU A 47 7.31 6.09 17.20
C LEU A 47 5.82 6.48 17.30
N PRO A 48 5.42 7.62 17.91
CA PRO A 48 4.00 7.99 17.95
C PRO A 48 3.40 8.21 16.55
N ASN A 49 4.17 8.75 15.61
CA ASN A 49 3.72 8.90 14.23
C ASN A 49 3.61 7.56 13.48
N LEU A 50 4.52 6.61 13.75
CA LEU A 50 4.44 5.26 13.20
C LEU A 50 3.15 4.58 13.65
N VAL A 51 2.87 4.59 14.95
CA VAL A 51 1.65 3.99 15.52
C VAL A 51 0.40 4.65 14.94
N ARG A 52 0.38 5.98 14.83
CA ARG A 52 -0.72 6.71 14.19
C ARG A 52 -0.93 6.27 12.73
N ARG A 53 0.14 6.08 11.96
CA ARG A 53 0.08 5.60 10.57
C ARG A 53 -0.48 4.17 10.49
N ILE A 54 0.06 3.25 11.30
CA ILE A 54 -0.39 1.85 11.33
C ILE A 54 -1.88 1.78 11.70
N ARG A 55 -2.29 2.48 12.75
CA ARG A 55 -3.69 2.53 13.19
C ARG A 55 -4.64 3.04 12.11
N SER A 56 -4.21 4.01 11.29
CA SER A 56 -5.06 4.53 10.20
C SER A 56 -5.26 3.56 9.04
N GLN A 57 -4.37 2.59 8.87
CA GLN A 57 -4.38 1.66 7.73
C GLN A 57 -4.84 0.25 8.13
N ILE A 58 -4.73 -0.13 9.40
CA ILE A 58 -5.02 -1.48 9.86
C ILE A 58 -6.45 -1.93 9.53
N LEU A 59 -7.42 -1.03 9.52
CA LEU A 59 -8.81 -1.36 9.19
C LEU A 59 -9.06 -1.63 7.70
N TYR A 60 -8.20 -1.13 6.82
CA TYR A 60 -8.29 -1.41 5.39
C TYR A 60 -7.53 -2.68 5.02
N VAL A 61 -6.41 -2.90 5.69
CA VAL A 61 -5.48 -3.99 5.38
C VAL A 61 -5.87 -5.28 6.12
N ALA A 62 -6.20 -5.22 7.41
CA ALA A 62 -6.44 -6.42 8.22
C ALA A 62 -7.65 -7.27 7.76
N PRO A 63 -8.82 -6.71 7.39
CA PRO A 63 -9.96 -7.54 7.02
C PRO A 63 -9.71 -8.51 5.86
N PRO A 64 -9.17 -8.12 4.70
CA PRO A 64 -8.89 -9.07 3.62
C PRO A 64 -7.84 -10.11 4.01
N PHE A 65 -6.83 -9.76 4.80
CA PHE A 65 -5.82 -10.72 5.26
C PHE A 65 -6.41 -11.76 6.23
N ILE A 66 -7.26 -11.32 7.17
CA ILE A 66 -7.94 -12.21 8.10
C ILE A 66 -8.88 -13.15 7.33
N LEU A 67 -9.67 -12.62 6.41
CA LEU A 67 -10.56 -13.43 5.58
C LEU A 67 -9.79 -14.46 4.75
N GLY A 68 -8.69 -14.06 4.12
CA GLY A 68 -7.83 -14.98 3.37
C GLY A 68 -7.28 -16.11 4.24
N TYR A 69 -6.85 -15.80 5.47
CA TYR A 69 -6.35 -16.80 6.40
C TYR A 69 -7.45 -17.79 6.86
N LEU A 70 -8.66 -17.29 7.12
CA LEU A 70 -9.79 -18.13 7.51
C LEU A 70 -10.18 -19.11 6.37
N ILE A 71 -10.20 -18.63 5.12
CA ILE A 71 -10.48 -19.48 3.95
C ILE A 71 -9.39 -20.55 3.80
N TYR A 72 -8.13 -20.17 3.98
CA TYR A 72 -7.00 -21.10 3.90
C TYR A 72 -7.10 -22.21 4.96
N ASP A 73 -7.36 -21.85 6.22
CA ASP A 73 -7.50 -22.82 7.31
C ASP A 73 -8.70 -23.75 7.09
N TRP A 74 -9.84 -23.21 6.67
CA TRP A 74 -11.02 -23.99 6.31
C TRP A 74 -10.74 -24.98 5.17
N ALA A 75 -10.12 -24.52 4.08
CA ALA A 75 -9.82 -25.34 2.92
C ALA A 75 -8.90 -26.52 3.27
N ASN A 76 -7.87 -26.29 4.09
CA ASN A 76 -6.97 -27.35 4.53
C ASN A 76 -7.68 -28.39 5.43
N LYS A 77 -8.54 -27.93 6.35
CA LYS A 77 -9.30 -28.81 7.24
C LYS A 77 -10.30 -29.67 6.46
N GLU A 78 -11.02 -29.09 5.52
CA GLU A 78 -11.96 -29.85 4.70
C GLU A 78 -11.26 -30.82 3.75
N ASN A 79 -10.15 -30.40 3.12
CA ASN A 79 -9.34 -31.31 2.32
C ASN A 79 -8.85 -32.52 3.14
N ALA A 80 -8.38 -32.30 4.36
CA ALA A 80 -7.98 -33.39 5.26
C ALA A 80 -9.14 -34.32 5.64
N LYS A 81 -10.36 -33.79 5.80
CA LYS A 81 -11.56 -34.59 6.07
C LYS A 81 -11.99 -35.42 4.86
N PHE A 82 -12.01 -34.84 3.66
CA PHE A 82 -12.41 -35.54 2.43
C PHE A 82 -11.42 -36.64 2.03
N ASN A 83 -10.14 -36.48 2.34
CA ASN A 83 -9.14 -37.52 2.08
C ASN A 83 -9.20 -38.69 3.09
N ARG A 84 -10.01 -38.59 4.16
CA ARG A 84 -10.20 -39.67 5.12
C ARG A 84 -11.30 -40.61 4.63
N LYS A 85 -11.04 -41.92 4.69
CA LYS A 85 -12.05 -42.95 4.41
C LYS A 85 -13.19 -42.86 5.43
N ASN A 86 -14.43 -42.90 4.95
CA ASN A 86 -15.61 -42.93 5.81
C ASN A 86 -15.93 -44.39 6.21
N PRO A 87 -15.95 -44.73 7.51
CA PRO A 87 -16.24 -46.10 7.95
C PRO A 87 -17.68 -46.54 7.68
N ALA A 88 -18.63 -45.60 7.49
CA ALA A 88 -20.04 -45.92 7.23
C ALA A 88 -20.27 -46.53 5.83
N ASP A 89 -19.36 -46.30 4.89
CA ASP A 89 -19.48 -46.81 3.52
C ASP A 89 -19.20 -48.32 3.44
N TYR A 90 -18.48 -48.88 4.43
CA TYR A 90 -18.11 -50.31 4.50
C TYR A 90 -19.00 -51.13 5.44
N ALA A 91 -20.08 -50.53 5.98
CA ALA A 91 -20.92 -51.18 6.98
C ALA A 91 -21.90 -52.22 6.41
N ASN A 92 -22.18 -52.19 5.09
CA ASN A 92 -23.09 -53.10 4.40
C ASN A 92 -22.44 -53.81 3.20
N ASP A 93 -21.11 -53.73 3.08
CA ASP A 93 -20.35 -54.50 2.08
C ASP A 93 -20.09 -55.91 2.66
N GLU A 94 -21.04 -56.83 2.41
CA GLU A 94 -20.83 -58.29 2.44
C GLU A 94 -20.62 -58.83 1.01
#